data_AF-A0A7Z0RR97-F1
#
_entry.id   AF-A0A7Z0RR97-F1
#
_cell.length_a   1.000
_cell.length_b   1.000
_cell.length_c   1.000
_cell.angle_alpha   90.00
_cell.angle_beta   90.00
_cell.angle_gamma   90.00
#
_symmetry.space_group_name_H-M   'P 1'
#
loop_
_entity.id
_entity.type
_entity.pdbx_description
1 polymer ?
#
loop_
_entity_poly.entity_id
_entity_poly.type
_entity_poly.pdbx_seq_one_letter_code
_entity_poly.pdbx_strand_id
1 'polypeptide(L)'
;MISGLYCSYSETAILIQLLYQNLAGHDTDYACQELKEDAYFCQLLETNKVASQPTLSRFFSRATEETVEALRQINFELIQIFLQFHQIDNLIIDVDSTHFTTYGKQEGSDYNAHYRATGECTISCVNAKKE
;
A
#
# COMPACT_ATOMS: atom_id res chain seq x y z
N MET A 1 -22.56 2.99 27.65
CA MET A 1 -21.15 3.18 28.03
C MET A 1 -20.32 2.28 27.12
N ILE A 2 -19.83 2.79 25.99
CA ILE A 2 -18.85 2.10 25.14
C ILE A 2 -17.72 3.11 24.93
N SER A 3 -16.84 3.20 25.92
CA SER A 3 -15.58 3.94 25.82
C SER A 3 -14.58 3.06 25.07
N GLY A 4 -14.79 2.90 23.76
CA GLY A 4 -13.77 2.33 22.89
C GLY A 4 -12.66 3.37 22.75
N LEU A 5 -11.47 3.08 23.29
CA LEU A 5 -10.29 3.94 23.19
C LEU A 5 -10.10 4.38 21.72
N TYR A 6 -10.42 5.64 21.44
CA TYR A 6 -10.06 6.30 20.19
C TYR A 6 -8.55 6.53 20.27
N CYS A 7 -7.75 5.60 19.76
CA CYS A 7 -6.33 5.88 19.59
C CYS A 7 -6.21 6.96 18.51
N SER A 8 -5.84 8.17 18.92
CA SER A 8 -5.75 9.36 18.08
C SER A 8 -4.49 9.30 17.19
N TYR A 9 -4.48 8.39 16.23
CA TYR A 9 -3.50 8.46 15.15
C TYR A 9 -3.91 9.57 14.19
N SER A 10 -2.98 10.45 13.82
CA SER A 10 -3.20 11.30 12.65
C SER A 10 -3.20 10.43 11.39
N GLU A 11 -3.90 10.88 10.36
CA GLU A 11 -3.94 10.16 9.08
C GLU A 11 -2.55 10.04 8.46
N THR A 12 -1.72 11.08 8.64
CA THR A 12 -0.31 11.07 8.26
C THR A 12 0.50 10.02 9.00
N ALA A 13 0.26 9.82 10.30
CA ALA A 13 0.98 8.79 11.07
C ALA A 13 0.63 7.37 10.59
N ILE A 14 -0.65 7.13 10.26
CA ILE A 14 -1.08 5.85 9.68
C ILE A 14 -0.44 5.63 8.31
N LEU A 15 -0.40 6.67 7.47
CA LEU A 15 0.22 6.60 6.14
C LEU A 15 1.73 6.33 6.22
N ILE A 16 2.45 7.02 7.11
CA ILE A 16 3.89 6.80 7.34
C ILE A 16 4.15 5.37 7.81
N GLN A 17 3.32 4.86 8.73
CA GLN A 17 3.41 3.47 9.14
C GLN A 17 3.24 2.51 7.96
N LEU A 18 2.21 2.70 7.14
CA LEU A 18 1.97 1.86 5.95
C LEU A 18 3.13 1.91 4.96
N LEU A 19 3.76 3.07 4.78
CA LEU A 19 4.92 3.24 3.91
C LEU A 19 6.12 2.43 4.42
N TYR A 20 6.49 2.59 5.70
CA TYR A 20 7.60 1.84 6.27
C TYR A 20 7.32 0.34 6.34
N GLN A 21 6.08 -0.03 6.60
CA GLN A 21 5.65 -1.42 6.58
C GLN A 21 5.85 -2.04 5.18
N ASN A 22 5.43 -1.35 4.11
CA ASN A 22 5.67 -1.79 2.74
C ASN A 22 7.17 -1.85 2.39
N LEU A 23 7.95 -0.84 2.77
CA LEU A 23 9.40 -0.82 2.53
C LEU A 23 10.15 -1.95 3.25
N ALA A 24 9.65 -2.38 4.41
CA ALA A 24 10.17 -3.53 5.15
C ALA A 24 9.74 -4.90 4.55
N GLY A 25 8.91 -4.90 3.50
CA GLY A 25 8.42 -6.11 2.84
C GLY A 25 7.17 -6.72 3.49
N HIS A 26 6.46 -5.96 4.33
CA HIS A 26 5.22 -6.39 4.98
C HIS A 26 4.01 -5.77 4.26
N ASP A 27 3.42 -6.51 3.32
CA ASP A 27 2.34 -6.03 2.44
C ASP A 27 0.92 -6.17 3.05
N THR A 28 0.76 -6.94 4.14
CA THR A 28 -0.54 -7.18 4.76
C THR A 28 -0.82 -6.30 5.99
N ASP A 29 -2.07 -5.89 6.18
CA ASP A 29 -2.51 -5.17 7.38
C ASP A 29 -2.35 -6.00 8.67
N TYR A 30 -2.27 -7.33 8.56
CA TYR A 30 -2.00 -8.24 9.65
C TYR A 30 -0.58 -8.11 10.22
N ALA A 31 0.40 -7.73 9.39
CA ALA A 31 1.80 -7.59 9.81
C ALA A 31 1.99 -6.59 10.96
N CYS A 32 1.05 -5.66 11.16
CA CYS A 32 1.09 -4.76 12.32
C CYS A 32 1.04 -5.49 13.68
N GLN A 33 0.58 -6.75 13.73
CA GLN A 33 0.62 -7.56 14.96
C GLN A 33 2.05 -7.96 15.31
N GLU A 34 2.82 -8.41 14.32
CA GLU A 34 4.23 -8.78 14.48
C GLU A 34 5.09 -7.53 14.70
N LEU A 35 4.87 -6.47 13.92
CA LEU A 35 5.64 -5.23 14.01
C LEU A 35 5.43 -4.45 15.30
N LYS A 36 4.36 -4.73 16.06
CA LYS A 36 4.16 -4.20 17.41
C LYS A 36 5.16 -4.77 18.41
N GLU A 37 5.62 -5.99 18.19
CA GLU A 37 6.59 -6.65 19.05
C GLU A 37 8.03 -6.25 18.68
N ASP A 38 8.22 -5.69 17.48
CA ASP A 38 9.49 -5.14 17.03
C ASP A 38 9.75 -3.74 17.63
N ALA A 39 10.68 -3.70 18.58
CA ALA A 39 11.13 -2.47 19.22
C ALA A 39 11.77 -1.48 18.24
N TYR A 40 12.45 -1.94 17.20
CA TYR A 40 13.07 -1.08 16.18
C TYR A 40 12.00 -0.42 15.31
N PHE A 41 10.97 -1.17 14.92
CA PHE A 41 9.88 -0.60 14.13
C PHE A 41 9.10 0.46 14.92
N CYS A 42 8.83 0.22 16.20
CA CYS A 42 8.21 1.21 17.08
C CYS A 42 9.05 2.50 17.19
N GLN A 43 10.39 2.36 17.25
CA GLN A 43 11.31 3.49 17.32
C GLN A 43 11.37 4.26 15.98
N LEU A 44 11.32 3.56 14.85
CA LEU A 44 11.31 4.13 13.51
C LEU A 44 10.10 5.06 13.28
N LEU A 45 8.94 4.71 13.86
CA LEU A 45 7.71 5.51 13.71
C LEU A 45 7.67 6.78 14.56
N GLU A 46 8.69 7.03 15.41
CA GLU A 46 8.82 8.16 16.36
C GLU A 46 7.66 8.33 17.38
N THR A 47 6.57 7.58 17.19
CA THR A 47 5.32 7.62 17.95
C THR A 47 5.27 6.51 19.00
N ASN A 48 6.24 5.58 19.00
CA ASN A 48 6.33 4.39 19.87
C ASN A 48 5.05 3.53 19.89
N LYS A 49 4.18 3.68 18.89
CA LYS A 49 2.90 2.99 18.82
C LYS A 49 2.58 2.65 17.36
N VAL A 50 2.37 1.37 17.13
CA VAL A 50 1.95 0.84 15.82
C VAL A 50 0.41 0.76 15.81
N ALA A 51 -0.20 1.39 14.81
CA ALA A 51 -1.62 1.31 14.52
C ALA A 51 -2.06 -0.14 14.36
N SER A 52 -3.22 -0.47 14.91
CA SER A 52 -3.76 -1.83 14.89
C SER A 52 -4.38 -2.20 13.54
N GLN A 53 -4.51 -3.49 13.25
CA GLN A 53 -5.18 -3.99 12.04
C GLN A 53 -6.59 -3.37 11.86
N PRO A 54 -7.45 -3.27 12.90
CA PRO A 54 -8.72 -2.57 12.78
C PRO A 54 -8.59 -1.07 12.44
N THR A 55 -7.51 -0.42 12.88
CA THR A 55 -7.22 0.98 12.54
C THR A 55 -6.83 1.12 11.07
N LEU A 56 -5.96 0.23 10.57
CA LEU A 56 -5.54 0.20 9.17
C LEU A 56 -6.73 -0.12 8.25
N SER A 57 -7.54 -1.12 8.61
CA SER A 57 -8.75 -1.48 7.86
C SER A 57 -9.74 -0.31 7.75
N ARG A 58 -9.98 0.42 8.85
CA ARG A 58 -10.81 1.64 8.83
C ARG A 58 -10.18 2.81 8.08
N PHE A 59 -8.85 2.86 8.02
CA PHE A 59 -8.15 3.87 7.22
C PHE A 59 -8.41 3.62 5.73
N PHE A 60 -8.21 2.39 5.26
CA PHE A 60 -8.48 2.01 3.88
C PHE A 60 -9.96 2.09 3.49
N SER A 61 -10.88 1.76 4.40
CA SER A 61 -12.31 1.84 4.11
C SER A 61 -12.83 3.26 3.88
N ARG A 62 -12.03 4.29 4.16
CA ARG A 62 -12.36 5.70 3.94
C ARG A 62 -11.68 6.27 2.68
N ALA A 63 -10.88 5.47 1.98
CA ALA A 63 -10.22 5.90 0.77
C ALA A 63 -11.25 6.25 -0.32
N THR A 64 -11.09 7.41 -0.93
CA THR A 64 -11.86 7.88 -2.08
C THR A 64 -11.01 7.84 -3.34
N GLU A 65 -11.59 8.07 -4.51
CA GLU A 65 -10.83 8.25 -5.76
C GLU A 65 -9.76 9.36 -5.62
N GLU A 66 -10.08 10.44 -4.92
CA GLU A 66 -9.14 11.53 -4.62
C GLU A 66 -7.97 11.06 -3.76
N THR A 67 -8.24 10.14 -2.82
CA THR A 67 -7.19 9.52 -1.98
C THR A 67 -6.26 8.67 -2.85
N VAL A 68 -6.83 7.90 -3.79
CA VAL A 68 -6.05 7.09 -4.74
C VAL A 68 -5.17 7.99 -5.62
N GLU A 69 -5.71 9.10 -6.12
CA GLU A 69 -4.93 10.04 -6.92
C GLU A 69 -3.81 10.70 -6.12
N ALA A 70 -4.07 11.09 -4.87
CA ALA A 70 -3.04 11.62 -3.98
C ALA A 70 -1.92 10.60 -3.73
N LEU A 71 -2.26 9.32 -3.51
CA LEU A 71 -1.27 8.26 -3.33
C LEU A 71 -0.46 8.01 -4.62
N ARG A 72 -1.09 8.10 -5.79
CA ARG A 72 -0.40 8.02 -7.09
C ARG A 72 0.60 9.16 -7.25
N GLN A 73 0.23 10.38 -6.88
CA GLN A 73 1.11 11.53 -6.91
C GLN A 73 2.32 11.36 -5.97
N ILE A 74 2.10 10.91 -4.74
CA ILE A 74 3.18 10.61 -3.79
C ILE A 74 4.11 9.53 -4.35
N ASN A 75 3.57 8.44 -4.90
CA ASN A 75 4.37 7.38 -5.50
C ASN A 75 5.22 7.90 -6.68
N PHE A 76 4.64 8.76 -7.52
CA PHE A 76 5.37 9.39 -8.61
C PHE A 76 6.52 10.27 -8.10
N GLU A 77 6.28 11.09 -7.08
CA GLU A 77 7.32 11.93 -6.46
C GLU A 77 8.45 11.10 -5.86
N LEU A 78 8.14 9.99 -5.19
CA LEU A 78 9.16 9.07 -4.66
C LEU A 78 10.03 8.48 -5.78
N ILE A 79 9.43 8.09 -6.90
CA ILE A 79 10.17 7.62 -8.08
C ILE A 79 11.05 8.73 -8.64
N GLN A 80 10.55 9.97 -8.75
CA GLN A 80 11.36 11.10 -9.23
C GLN A 80 12.58 11.35 -8.34
N ILE A 81 12.40 11.32 -7.01
CA ILE A 81 13.50 11.45 -6.05
C ILE A 81 14.54 10.34 -6.25
N PHE A 82 14.08 9.09 -6.42
CA PHE A 82 14.96 7.94 -6.67
C PHE A 82 15.77 8.10 -7.97
N LEU A 83 15.11 8.46 -9.07
CA LEU A 83 15.77 8.66 -10.37
C LEU A 83 16.81 9.77 -10.32
N GLN A 84 16.46 10.89 -9.69
CA GLN A 84 17.38 12.03 -9.51
C GLN A 84 18.59 11.64 -8.64
N PHE A 85 18.35 10.95 -7.52
CA PHE A 85 19.42 10.51 -6.62
C PHE A 85 20.40 9.55 -7.31
N HIS A 86 19.89 8.64 -8.13
CA HIS A 86 20.69 7.64 -8.85
C HIS A 86 21.21 8.09 -10.22
N GLN A 87 20.91 9.33 -10.64
CA GLN A 87 21.29 9.88 -11.95
C GLN A 87 20.88 8.94 -13.10
N ILE A 88 19.65 8.42 -13.03
CA ILE A 88 19.12 7.51 -14.05
C ILE A 88 18.43 8.35 -15.12
N ASP A 89 19.05 8.49 -16.29
CA ASP A 89 18.50 9.25 -17.41
C ASP A 89 17.44 8.47 -18.21
N ASN A 90 17.51 7.13 -18.18
CA ASN A 90 16.60 6.25 -18.91
C ASN A 90 16.04 5.17 -17.97
N LEU A 91 14.71 5.05 -17.94
CA LEU A 91 13.99 4.05 -17.16
C LEU A 91 13.15 3.19 -18.10
N ILE A 92 13.40 1.89 -18.14
CA ILE A 92 12.51 0.94 -18.82
C ILE A 92 11.52 0.42 -17.79
N ILE A 93 10.25 0.68 -18.04
CA ILE A 93 9.14 0.21 -17.23
C ILE A 93 8.45 -0.92 -18.00
N ASP A 94 8.52 -2.11 -17.43
CA ASP A 94 7.72 -3.25 -17.87
C ASP A 94 6.34 -3.14 -17.23
N VAL A 95 5.29 -3.05 -18.05
CA VAL A 95 3.90 -2.87 -17.62
C VAL A 95 3.11 -4.10 -18.03
N ASP A 96 2.85 -4.97 -17.05
CA ASP A 96 2.05 -6.16 -17.24
C ASP A 96 0.74 -6.10 -16.46
N SER A 97 -0.32 -6.64 -17.06
CA SER A 97 -1.58 -6.88 -16.37
C SER A 97 -1.49 -8.18 -15.57
N THR A 98 -1.84 -8.13 -14.29
CA THR A 98 -1.94 -9.30 -13.43
C THR A 98 -3.40 -9.64 -13.23
N HIS A 99 -3.73 -10.93 -13.32
CA HIS A 99 -5.07 -11.40 -13.02
C HIS A 99 -5.26 -11.48 -11.51
N PHE A 100 -6.23 -10.72 -10.99
CA PHE A 100 -6.65 -10.84 -9.60
C PHE A 100 -7.95 -11.63 -9.54
N THR A 101 -7.88 -12.89 -9.12
CA THR A 101 -9.08 -13.73 -9.02
C THR A 101 -10.04 -13.15 -7.99
N THR A 102 -11.26 -12.87 -8.41
CA THR A 102 -12.33 -12.40 -7.54
C THR A 102 -13.19 -13.58 -7.07
N TYR A 103 -13.79 -13.43 -5.89
CA TYR A 103 -14.74 -14.39 -5.33
C TYR A 103 -16.05 -13.69 -4.98
N GLY A 104 -17.18 -14.36 -5.26
CA GLY A 104 -18.50 -13.82 -4.96
C GLY A 104 -18.91 -12.67 -5.88
N LYS A 105 -19.29 -11.52 -5.31
CA LYS A 105 -19.77 -10.32 -6.04
C LYS A 105 -18.87 -9.12 -5.76
N GLN A 106 -17.59 -9.26 -6.04
CA GLN A 106 -16.65 -8.16 -5.94
C GLN A 106 -16.84 -7.20 -7.12
N GLU A 107 -16.68 -5.91 -6.85
CA GLU A 107 -16.75 -4.84 -7.85
C GLU A 107 -15.64 -5.01 -8.90
N GLY A 108 -15.88 -4.63 -10.16
CA GLY A 108 -14.87 -4.73 -11.23
C GLY A 108 -14.58 -6.15 -11.75
N SER A 109 -15.24 -7.17 -11.20
CA SER A 109 -15.07 -8.56 -11.62
C SER A 109 -15.65 -8.83 -13.01
N ASP A 110 -14.81 -9.26 -13.95
CA ASP A 110 -15.22 -9.65 -15.30
C ASP A 110 -14.46 -10.91 -15.78
N TYR A 111 -14.95 -11.56 -16.84
CA TYR A 111 -14.28 -12.70 -17.43
C TYR A 111 -13.07 -12.25 -18.26
N ASN A 112 -11.86 -12.62 -17.83
CA ASN A 112 -10.64 -12.35 -18.56
C ASN A 112 -10.27 -13.54 -19.45
N ALA A 113 -10.45 -13.39 -20.78
CA ALA A 113 -10.18 -14.44 -21.75
C ALA A 113 -8.70 -14.83 -21.87
N HIS A 114 -7.77 -13.91 -21.59
CA HIS A 114 -6.33 -14.17 -21.62
C HIS A 114 -5.93 -15.18 -20.53
N TYR A 115 -6.52 -15.04 -19.34
CA TYR A 115 -6.30 -15.93 -18.19
C TYR A 115 -7.36 -17.04 -18.05
N ARG A 116 -8.40 -17.01 -18.88
CA ARG A 116 -9.56 -17.93 -18.86
C ARG A 116 -10.21 -18.05 -17.48
N ALA A 117 -10.27 -16.94 -16.75
CA ALA A 117 -10.76 -16.88 -15.39
C ALA A 117 -11.52 -15.58 -15.14
N THR A 118 -12.50 -15.63 -14.24
CA THR A 118 -13.22 -14.45 -13.77
C THR A 118 -12.41 -13.78 -12.68
N GLY A 119 -12.18 -12.48 -12.84
CA GLY A 119 -11.37 -11.71 -11.93
C GLY A 119 -11.34 -10.25 -12.34
N GLU A 120 -10.58 -9.47 -11.60
CA GLU A 120 -10.28 -8.10 -11.94
C GLU A 120 -8.97 -8.08 -12.74
N CYS A 121 -8.94 -7.31 -13.82
CA CYS A 121 -7.72 -7.09 -14.60
C CYS A 121 -7.06 -5.82 -14.08
N THR A 122 -6.10 -5.97 -13.17
CA THR A 122 -5.37 -4.84 -12.59
C THR A 122 -4.00 -4.75 -13.27
N ILE A 123 -3.61 -3.56 -13.72
CA ILE A 123 -2.20 -3.28 -14.07
C ILE A 123 -1.45 -3.20 -12.74
N SER A 124 -0.89 -4.33 -12.30
CA SER A 124 -0.31 -4.45 -10.95
C SER A 124 1.21 -4.56 -10.95
N CYS A 125 1.85 -4.84 -12.09
CA CYS A 125 3.28 -5.08 -12.15
C CYS A 125 3.96 -3.99 -12.97
N VAL A 126 4.65 -3.11 -12.25
CA VAL A 126 5.55 -2.09 -12.79
C VAL A 126 6.95 -2.51 -12.37
N ASN A 127 7.70 -3.14 -13.27
CA ASN A 127 9.10 -3.49 -13.00
C ASN A 127 10.01 -2.47 -13.68
N ALA A 128 10.76 -1.74 -12.86
CA ALA A 128 11.82 -0.87 -13.32
C ALA A 128 13.10 -1.68 -13.51
N LYS A 129 13.61 -1.76 -14.74
CA LYS A 129 14.96 -2.28 -14.99
C LYS A 129 15.91 -1.13 -15.30
N LYS A 130 17.07 -1.17 -14.65
CA LYS A 130 18.22 -0.33 -14.98
C LYS A 130 19.08 -1.12 -15.97
N GLU A 131 19.44 -0.50 -17.10
CA GLU A 131 20.49 -1.03 -17.99
C GLU A 131 21.86 -0.98 -17.31
#